data_AF-A0A817ZIQ5-F1
#
_entry.id   AF-A0A817ZIQ5-F1
#
_cell.length_a   1.000
_cell.length_b   1.000
_cell.length_c   1.000
_cell.angle_alpha   90.00
_cell.angle_beta   90.00
_cell.angle_gamma   90.00
#
_symmetry.space_group_name_H-M   'P 1'
#
loop_
_entity.id
_entity.type
_entity.pdbx_description
1 polymer ?
#
loop_
_entity_poly.entity_id
_entity_poly.type
_entity_poly.pdbx_seq_one_letter_code
_entity_poly.pdbx_strand_id
1 'polypeptide(L)'
;MPKITFSESNKGKRILICNGFMYQGEVLAVRKGDHSSHLSSPEHIELLKFKSNVKQRIIAEATPISRIYDEELAKAQLSQTALSIVSSAQDAKSSLNRIRRRETPVLPKSCHFDIPTLFAQTLNGERFLLYDKMRRNKRIVIFATDDQLRILFKAKRILMYDAFSSCPPFLDQIYTLHAIKYEQSFPYAFALLTGRPGSVYKELFKQLEEEAERLQMQFLPNLIDTTIESVLPAYN
;
A
#
# COMPACT_ATOMS: atom_id res chain seq x y z
N MET A 1 -19.22 -47.09 29.68
CA MET A 1 -17.85 -47.08 29.09
C MET A 1 -17.95 -46.78 27.61
N PRO A 2 -17.44 -45.65 27.10
CA PRO A 2 -17.26 -45.46 25.67
C PRO A 2 -15.87 -45.94 25.25
N LYS A 3 -15.83 -46.90 24.31
CA LYS A 3 -14.63 -47.31 23.58
C LYS A 3 -14.25 -46.20 22.61
N ILE A 4 -12.98 -45.81 22.56
CA ILE A 4 -12.44 -44.95 21.51
C ILE A 4 -11.47 -45.78 20.68
N THR A 5 -11.80 -45.94 19.41
CA THR A 5 -11.03 -46.60 18.36
C THR A 5 -10.00 -45.64 17.75
N PHE A 6 -8.83 -46.17 17.40
CA PHE A 6 -7.82 -45.44 16.63
C PHE A 6 -7.97 -45.78 15.14
N SER A 7 -7.83 -44.78 14.27
CA SER A 7 -7.63 -44.99 12.84
C SER A 7 -6.22 -44.53 12.43
N GLU A 8 -5.52 -45.38 11.70
CA GLU A 8 -4.22 -45.07 11.11
C GLU A 8 -4.43 -44.33 9.78
N SER A 9 -3.80 -43.17 9.59
CA SER A 9 -3.71 -42.54 8.27
C SER A 9 -2.42 -42.95 7.57
N ASN A 10 -2.60 -43.75 6.52
CA ASN A 10 -1.59 -44.18 5.57
C ASN A 10 -0.94 -43.00 4.82
N LYS A 11 0.34 -43.18 4.43
CA LYS A 11 1.19 -42.34 3.53
C LYS A 11 2.17 -41.36 4.18
N GLY A 12 3.34 -41.88 4.58
CA GLY A 12 4.65 -41.45 4.06
C GLY A 12 5.09 -39.97 4.15
N LYS A 13 4.43 -39.11 4.92
CA LYS A 13 4.90 -37.75 5.22
C LYS A 13 4.94 -37.56 6.73
N ARG A 14 6.12 -37.24 7.29
CA ARG A 14 6.26 -36.78 8.68
C ARG A 14 5.59 -35.42 8.80
N ILE A 15 4.32 -35.41 9.18
CA ILE A 15 3.61 -34.20 9.62
C ILE A 15 3.91 -34.07 11.11
N LEU A 16 4.74 -33.09 11.47
CA LEU A 16 4.85 -32.65 12.85
C LEU A 16 3.57 -31.88 13.20
N ILE A 17 2.63 -32.55 13.85
CA ILE A 17 1.41 -31.93 14.37
C ILE A 17 1.76 -31.37 15.75
N CYS A 18 1.77 -30.04 15.90
CA CYS A 18 1.89 -29.36 17.18
C CYS A 18 0.48 -29.05 17.72
N ASN A 19 0.07 -29.74 18.78
CA ASN A 19 -1.18 -29.48 19.51
C ASN A 19 -0.85 -28.80 20.84
N GLY A 20 -0.53 -27.50 20.80
CA GLY A 20 -0.29 -26.69 22.00
C GLY A 20 -1.61 -26.30 22.67
N PHE A 21 -1.77 -26.65 23.95
CA PHE A 21 -2.85 -26.19 24.81
C PHE A 21 -2.36 -25.04 25.70
N MET A 22 -3.17 -24.01 25.90
CA MET A 22 -2.94 -22.93 26.87
C MET A 22 -4.10 -22.92 27.85
N TYR A 23 -3.82 -23.02 29.15
CA TYR A 23 -4.83 -22.99 30.22
C TYR A 23 -4.62 -21.75 31.10
N GLN A 24 -5.67 -20.96 31.30
CA GLN A 24 -5.83 -20.03 32.41
C GLN A 24 -6.95 -20.56 33.30
N GLY A 25 -6.66 -20.81 34.58
CA GLY A 25 -7.64 -21.00 35.65
C GLY A 25 -8.28 -22.38 35.77
N GLU A 26 -7.70 -23.20 36.67
CA GLU A 26 -8.30 -24.29 37.46
C GLU A 26 -8.94 -25.52 36.77
N VAL A 27 -8.17 -26.62 36.76
CA VAL A 27 -8.48 -28.02 37.17
C VAL A 27 -7.77 -29.05 36.26
N LEU A 28 -7.06 -29.98 36.92
CA LEU A 28 -6.02 -30.87 36.40
C LEU A 28 -6.57 -32.13 35.70
N ALA A 29 -6.11 -32.36 34.46
CA ALA A 29 -5.97 -33.70 33.89
C ALA A 29 -4.67 -33.78 33.08
N VAL A 30 -3.61 -34.31 33.69
CA VAL A 30 -2.30 -34.48 33.05
C VAL A 30 -2.28 -35.80 32.29
N ARG A 31 -2.29 -35.74 30.96
CA ARG A 31 -1.89 -36.89 30.14
C ARG A 31 -0.38 -36.80 29.92
N LYS A 32 0.40 -37.53 30.72
CA LYS A 32 1.85 -37.68 30.50
C LYS A 32 2.09 -38.50 29.23
N GLY A 33 2.53 -37.83 28.18
CA GLY A 33 3.31 -38.44 27.11
C GLY A 33 4.76 -37.99 27.25
N ASP A 34 5.70 -38.90 27.04
CA ASP A 34 7.14 -38.57 27.01
C ASP A 34 7.40 -37.49 25.95
N HIS A 35 7.95 -36.36 26.37
CA HIS A 35 8.47 -35.33 25.47
C HIS A 35 9.97 -35.18 25.71
N SER A 36 10.74 -35.82 24.86
CA SER A 36 12.17 -35.57 24.73
C SER A 36 12.40 -34.31 23.89
N SER A 37 13.22 -33.40 24.44
CA SER A 37 14.18 -32.55 23.74
C SER A 37 13.70 -31.33 22.95
N HIS A 38 13.15 -30.31 23.62
CA HIS A 38 13.52 -28.92 23.28
C HIS A 38 13.27 -27.98 24.46
N LEU A 39 14.31 -27.23 24.85
CA LEU A 39 14.21 -26.09 25.76
C LEU A 39 13.54 -24.93 25.02
N SER A 40 12.70 -24.16 25.72
CA SER A 40 12.23 -22.86 25.23
C SER A 40 13.43 -21.96 24.98
N SER A 41 13.83 -21.79 23.72
CA SER A 41 14.96 -20.94 23.38
C SER A 41 14.50 -19.47 23.47
N PRO A 42 15.11 -18.62 24.33
CA PRO A 42 14.74 -17.22 24.47
C PRO A 42 14.77 -16.45 23.14
N GLU A 43 15.72 -16.81 22.27
CA GLU A 43 15.89 -16.21 20.94
C GLU A 43 14.67 -16.44 20.05
N HIS A 44 14.09 -17.65 20.08
CA HIS A 44 12.86 -17.92 19.34
C HIS A 44 11.68 -17.07 19.84
N ILE A 45 11.61 -16.81 21.15
CA ILE A 45 10.57 -15.94 21.73
C ILE A 45 10.77 -14.50 21.27
N GLU A 46 12.00 -13.99 21.27
CA GLU A 46 12.35 -12.66 20.74
C GLU A 46 11.92 -12.52 19.27
N LEU A 47 12.26 -13.51 18.44
CA LEU A 47 11.89 -13.51 17.02
C LEU A 47 10.39 -13.63 16.78
N LEU A 48 9.67 -14.37 17.63
CA LEU A 48 8.22 -14.46 17.56
C LEU A 48 7.57 -13.11 17.87
N LYS A 49 8.05 -12.40 18.91
CA LYS A 49 7.60 -11.05 19.25
C LYS A 49 7.88 -10.07 18.11
N PHE A 50 9.12 -10.05 17.60
CA PHE A 50 9.51 -9.24 16.44
C PHE A 50 8.61 -9.48 15.23
N LYS A 51 8.43 -10.76 14.84
CA LYS A 51 7.55 -11.13 13.72
C LYS A 51 6.10 -10.72 13.95
N SER A 52 5.61 -10.80 15.18
CA SER A 52 4.26 -10.36 15.54
C SER A 52 4.10 -8.85 15.33
N ASN A 53 5.03 -8.04 15.82
CA ASN A 53 4.99 -6.58 15.69
C ASN A 53 5.05 -6.15 14.21
N VAL A 54 5.95 -6.75 13.43
CA VAL A 54 6.05 -6.49 11.98
C VAL A 54 4.72 -6.79 11.28
N LYS A 55 4.09 -7.94 11.60
CA LYS A 55 2.78 -8.29 11.02
C LYS A 55 1.68 -7.31 11.41
N GLN A 56 1.63 -6.91 12.67
CA GLN A 56 0.65 -5.94 13.16
C GLN A 56 0.76 -4.60 12.40
N ARG A 57 1.98 -4.07 12.24
CA ARG A 57 2.20 -2.84 11.45
C ARG A 57 1.85 -3.03 9.98
N ILE A 58 2.20 -4.15 9.37
CA ILE A 58 1.85 -4.42 7.96
C ILE A 58 0.35 -4.36 7.69
N ILE A 59 -0.46 -4.80 8.68
CA ILE A 59 -1.93 -4.78 8.63
C ILE A 59 -2.46 -3.36 8.88
N ALA A 60 -1.85 -2.63 9.81
CA ALA A 60 -2.35 -1.34 10.28
C ALA A 60 -1.98 -0.14 9.37
N GLU A 61 -0.86 -0.19 8.65
CA GLU A 61 -0.32 0.96 7.90
C GLU A 61 0.17 0.59 6.49
N ALA A 62 0.22 1.61 5.62
CA ALA A 62 0.63 1.47 4.21
C ALA A 62 2.15 1.59 3.99
N THR A 63 2.95 1.88 5.03
CA THR A 63 4.41 2.05 4.95
C THR A 63 5.09 0.88 4.22
N PRO A 64 6.11 1.10 3.37
CA PRO A 64 6.81 0.02 2.69
C PRO A 64 7.27 -1.09 3.64
N ILE A 65 7.09 -2.36 3.25
CA ILE A 65 7.38 -3.52 4.12
C ILE A 65 8.84 -3.54 4.57
N SER A 66 9.78 -3.21 3.69
CA SER A 66 11.21 -3.12 4.03
C SER A 66 11.43 -2.10 5.15
N ARG A 67 10.85 -0.92 5.02
CA ARG A 67 10.93 0.14 6.04
C ARG A 67 10.34 -0.30 7.38
N ILE A 68 9.17 -0.93 7.38
CA ILE A 68 8.59 -1.49 8.62
C ILE A 68 9.54 -2.51 9.23
N TYR A 69 10.11 -3.41 8.41
CA TYR A 69 11.01 -4.45 8.87
C TYR A 69 12.25 -3.86 9.54
N ASP A 70 12.91 -2.91 8.88
CA ASP A 70 14.15 -2.29 9.34
C ASP A 70 13.90 -1.46 10.63
N GLU A 71 12.81 -0.70 10.67
CA GLU A 71 12.42 0.06 11.87
C GLU A 71 12.09 -0.86 13.05
N GLU A 72 11.35 -1.95 12.84
CA GLU A 72 11.05 -2.90 13.91
C GLU A 72 12.28 -3.70 14.35
N LEU A 73 13.19 -4.01 13.43
CA LEU A 73 14.44 -4.71 13.75
C LEU A 73 15.33 -3.83 14.63
N ALA A 74 15.43 -2.54 14.32
CA ALA A 74 16.16 -1.57 15.13
C ALA A 74 15.54 -1.40 16.54
N LYS A 75 14.21 -1.49 16.69
CA LYS A 75 13.52 -1.38 17.98
C LYS A 75 13.58 -2.66 18.81
N ALA A 76 13.65 -3.83 18.18
CA ALA A 76 13.45 -5.11 18.84
C ALA A 76 14.57 -5.52 19.81
N GLN A 77 15.73 -4.83 19.80
CA GLN A 77 16.87 -5.09 20.70
C GLN A 77 17.19 -6.58 20.82
N LEU A 78 17.24 -7.27 19.67
CA LEU A 78 17.43 -8.71 19.61
C LEU A 78 18.82 -9.09 20.16
N SER A 79 18.89 -10.24 20.83
CA SER A 79 20.17 -10.85 21.23
C SER A 79 21.05 -11.16 20.01
N GLN A 80 22.37 -11.24 20.21
CA GLN A 80 23.31 -11.56 19.12
C GLN A 80 22.96 -12.89 18.43
N THR A 81 22.53 -13.88 19.22
CA THR A 81 22.06 -15.17 18.72
C THR A 81 20.80 -14.99 17.86
N ALA A 82 19.79 -14.26 18.32
CA ALA A 82 18.59 -13.97 17.53
C ALA A 82 18.90 -13.21 16.22
N LEU A 83 19.83 -12.24 16.25
CA LEU A 83 20.29 -11.51 15.06
C LEU A 83 20.98 -12.41 14.04
N SER A 84 21.68 -13.46 14.47
CA SER A 84 22.33 -14.42 13.55
C SER A 84 21.35 -15.31 12.76
N ILE A 85 20.12 -15.49 13.27
CA ILE A 85 19.11 -16.39 12.71
C ILE A 85 17.88 -15.66 12.18
N VAL A 86 17.75 -14.35 12.43
CA VAL A 86 16.65 -13.56 11.88
C VAL A 86 16.74 -13.52 10.35
N SER A 87 15.61 -13.71 9.69
CA SER A 87 15.54 -13.61 8.22
C SER A 87 15.87 -12.19 7.77
N SER A 88 16.35 -12.01 6.54
CA SER A 88 16.40 -10.66 5.96
C SER A 88 15.00 -10.17 5.60
N ALA A 89 14.83 -8.85 5.44
CA ALA A 89 13.61 -8.26 4.90
C ALA A 89 13.27 -8.84 3.51
N GLN A 90 14.29 -9.14 2.71
CA GLN A 90 14.14 -9.68 1.36
C GLN A 90 13.59 -11.12 1.37
N ASP A 91 14.08 -11.97 2.28
CA ASP A 91 13.58 -13.35 2.41
C ASP A 91 12.14 -13.38 2.91
N ALA A 92 11.82 -12.48 3.85
CA ALA A 92 10.48 -12.37 4.40
C ALA A 92 9.48 -11.70 3.44
N LYS A 93 9.96 -10.96 2.43
CA LYS A 93 9.17 -10.06 1.56
C LYS A 93 7.94 -10.74 0.96
N SER A 94 8.06 -11.95 0.43
CA SER A 94 6.95 -12.65 -0.22
C SER A 94 5.80 -12.98 0.75
N SER A 95 6.14 -13.46 1.94
CA SER A 95 5.19 -13.81 3.00
C SER A 95 4.55 -12.57 3.61
N LEU A 96 5.34 -11.52 3.86
CA LEU A 96 4.86 -10.24 4.38
C LEU A 96 3.93 -9.54 3.39
N ASN A 97 4.26 -9.54 2.08
CA ASN A 97 3.35 -9.05 1.04
C ASN A 97 2.05 -9.84 0.97
N ARG A 98 2.10 -11.17 1.15
CA ARG A 98 0.88 -12.00 1.19
C ARG A 98 -0.03 -11.61 2.36
N ILE A 99 0.54 -11.25 3.51
CA ILE A 99 -0.24 -10.75 4.65
C ILE A 99 -0.88 -9.41 4.29
N ARG A 100 -0.11 -8.43 3.80
CA ARG A 100 -0.66 -7.14 3.38
C ARG A 100 -1.78 -7.27 2.35
N ARG A 101 -1.60 -8.15 1.35
CA ARG A 101 -2.61 -8.39 0.30
C ARG A 101 -3.94 -8.92 0.82
N ARG A 102 -3.98 -9.59 1.97
CA ARG A 102 -5.23 -10.07 2.57
C ARG A 102 -6.05 -8.92 3.17
N GLU A 103 -5.37 -7.89 3.63
CA GLU A 103 -5.98 -6.69 4.23
C GLU A 103 -6.19 -5.56 3.21
N THR A 104 -5.46 -5.61 2.09
CA THR A 104 -5.61 -4.62 1.01
C THR A 104 -7.01 -4.76 0.40
N PRO A 105 -7.81 -3.68 0.28
CA PRO A 105 -9.12 -3.74 -0.32
C PRO A 105 -9.07 -4.38 -1.71
N VAL A 106 -10.05 -5.26 -1.98
CA VAL A 106 -10.20 -5.86 -3.31
C VAL A 106 -10.49 -4.74 -4.30
N LEU A 107 -9.92 -4.86 -5.50
CA LEU A 107 -10.17 -3.94 -6.58
C LEU A 107 -11.69 -3.77 -6.80
N PRO A 108 -12.22 -2.53 -6.79
CA PRO A 108 -13.65 -2.30 -7.00
C PRO A 108 -14.15 -2.88 -8.32
N LYS A 109 -15.47 -3.13 -8.39
CA LYS A 109 -16.13 -3.58 -9.64
C LYS A 109 -16.69 -2.43 -10.48
N SER A 110 -16.74 -1.22 -9.92
CA SER A 110 -17.25 -0.02 -10.57
C SER A 110 -16.55 1.22 -10.04
N CYS A 111 -16.82 2.38 -10.63
CA CYS A 111 -16.32 3.66 -10.15
C CYS A 111 -16.95 4.13 -8.81
N HIS A 112 -18.00 3.46 -8.32
CA HIS A 112 -18.63 3.70 -7.03
C HIS A 112 -17.87 2.95 -5.92
N PHE A 113 -16.85 3.59 -5.37
CA PHE A 113 -16.06 3.06 -4.25
C PHE A 113 -15.63 4.20 -3.33
N ASP A 114 -15.49 3.93 -2.05
CA ASP A 114 -14.93 4.92 -1.14
C ASP A 114 -13.41 4.86 -1.17
N ILE A 115 -12.75 6.01 -0.98
CA ILE A 115 -11.30 6.09 -0.83
C ILE A 115 -11.01 6.12 0.68
N PRO A 116 -10.45 5.04 1.26
CA PRO A 116 -10.04 5.04 2.66
C PRO A 116 -9.13 6.22 3.00
N THR A 117 -9.28 6.79 4.20
CA THR A 117 -8.45 7.90 4.70
C THR A 117 -6.96 7.62 4.58
N LEU A 118 -6.54 6.36 4.77
CA LEU A 118 -5.16 5.90 4.60
C LEU A 118 -4.57 6.19 3.21
N PHE A 119 -5.40 6.24 2.17
CA PHE A 119 -4.98 6.55 0.80
C PHE A 119 -5.24 8.02 0.42
N ALA A 120 -5.94 8.77 1.27
CA ALA A 120 -6.20 10.19 1.07
C ALA A 120 -5.08 11.09 1.63
N GLN A 121 -4.12 10.51 2.35
CA GLN A 121 -3.03 11.21 3.02
C GLN A 121 -1.68 10.55 2.75
N THR A 122 -0.59 11.30 2.92
CA THR A 122 0.77 10.77 2.92
C THR A 122 1.06 9.97 4.20
N LEU A 123 2.18 9.25 4.24
CA LEU A 123 2.63 8.55 5.46
C LEU A 123 2.86 9.49 6.65
N ASN A 124 3.07 10.78 6.38
CA ASN A 124 3.24 11.82 7.40
C ASN A 124 1.92 12.54 7.74
N GLY A 125 0.78 12.09 7.21
CA GLY A 125 -0.55 12.66 7.47
C GLY A 125 -0.87 13.91 6.64
N GLU A 126 -0.04 14.27 5.66
CA GLU A 126 -0.31 15.42 4.79
C GLU A 126 -1.42 15.08 3.79
N ARG A 127 -2.20 16.08 3.38
CA ARG A 127 -3.23 15.90 2.34
C ARG A 127 -2.60 15.37 1.05
N PHE A 128 -3.19 14.31 0.50
CA PHE A 128 -2.80 13.76 -0.79
C PHE A 128 -3.96 13.64 -1.76
N LEU A 129 -5.17 13.33 -1.30
CA LEU A 129 -6.39 13.42 -2.12
C LEU A 129 -6.83 14.88 -2.21
N LEU A 130 -6.74 15.44 -3.42
CA LEU A 130 -7.09 16.83 -3.72
C LEU A 130 -8.57 16.97 -4.09
N TYR A 131 -9.04 16.06 -4.92
CA TYR A 131 -10.35 16.13 -5.53
C TYR A 131 -10.93 14.75 -5.75
N ASP A 132 -12.21 14.59 -5.46
CA ASP A 132 -12.96 13.38 -5.73
C ASP A 132 -14.42 13.76 -6.05
N LYS A 133 -14.82 13.60 -7.31
CA LYS A 133 -16.17 13.94 -7.74
C LYS A 133 -16.73 12.93 -8.70
N MET A 134 -17.95 12.48 -8.38
CA MET A 134 -18.78 11.63 -9.23
C MET A 134 -19.89 12.46 -9.88
N ARG A 135 -20.04 12.39 -11.21
CA ARG A 135 -21.16 12.95 -11.97
C ARG A 135 -21.57 12.01 -13.09
N ARG A 136 -22.84 11.60 -13.12
CA ARG A 136 -23.42 10.73 -14.17
C ARG A 136 -22.55 9.47 -14.44
N ASN A 137 -22.18 8.76 -13.38
CA ASN A 137 -21.29 7.59 -13.40
C ASN A 137 -19.87 7.86 -13.93
N LYS A 138 -19.46 9.13 -14.03
CA LYS A 138 -18.09 9.51 -14.31
C LYS A 138 -17.42 10.09 -13.07
N ARG A 139 -16.25 9.57 -12.72
CA ARG A 139 -15.46 9.99 -11.57
C ARG A 139 -14.15 10.61 -12.03
N ILE A 140 -13.78 11.68 -11.35
CA ILE A 140 -12.45 12.29 -11.40
C ILE A 140 -11.92 12.26 -9.98
N VAL A 141 -10.78 11.61 -9.80
CA VAL A 141 -10.05 11.59 -8.53
C VAL A 141 -8.66 12.14 -8.79
N ILE A 142 -8.23 13.16 -8.06
CA ILE A 142 -6.93 13.81 -8.23
C ILE A 142 -6.13 13.67 -6.94
N PHE A 143 -4.87 13.26 -7.07
CA PHE A 143 -3.92 13.15 -5.99
C PHE A 143 -2.67 13.98 -6.25
N ALA A 144 -2.28 14.79 -5.27
CA ALA A 144 -0.97 15.39 -5.12
C ALA A 144 -0.85 15.98 -3.70
N THR A 145 0.38 16.20 -3.25
CA THR A 145 0.63 17.05 -2.08
C THR A 145 0.78 18.51 -2.49
N ASP A 146 0.61 19.44 -1.54
CA ASP A 146 0.84 20.87 -1.78
C ASP A 146 2.28 21.14 -2.27
N ASP A 147 3.28 20.39 -1.79
CA ASP A 147 4.67 20.54 -2.25
C ASP A 147 4.88 20.03 -3.68
N GLN A 148 4.22 18.93 -4.05
CA GLN A 148 4.23 18.45 -5.42
C GLN A 148 3.57 19.47 -6.36
N LEU A 149 2.44 20.05 -5.97
CA LEU A 149 1.78 21.11 -6.71
C LEU A 149 2.66 22.36 -6.85
N ARG A 150 3.34 22.79 -5.79
CA ARG A 150 4.29 23.93 -5.86
C ARG A 150 5.40 23.69 -6.88
N ILE A 151 5.90 22.46 -6.99
CA ILE A 151 6.90 22.12 -8.00
C ILE A 151 6.27 22.14 -9.40
N LEU A 152 5.10 21.52 -9.55
CA LEU A 152 4.38 21.45 -10.82
C LEU A 152 4.03 22.84 -11.36
N PHE A 153 3.53 23.75 -10.52
CA PHE A 153 3.11 25.09 -10.91
C PHE A 153 4.28 26.03 -11.21
N LYS A 154 5.48 25.77 -10.67
CA LYS A 154 6.71 26.48 -11.03
C LYS A 154 7.35 25.95 -12.32
N ALA A 155 6.93 24.79 -12.79
CA ALA A 155 7.55 24.15 -13.94
C ALA A 155 7.22 24.89 -15.23
N LYS A 156 8.25 25.28 -15.98
CA LYS A 156 8.08 25.89 -17.31
C LYS A 156 7.61 24.88 -18.36
N ARG A 157 7.94 23.60 -18.16
CA ARG A 157 7.60 22.50 -19.06
C ARG A 157 6.94 21.39 -18.26
N ILE A 158 5.76 20.98 -18.72
CA ILE A 158 4.99 19.90 -18.12
C ILE A 158 4.80 18.82 -19.17
N LEU A 159 5.03 17.57 -18.74
CA LEU A 159 4.78 16.39 -19.56
C LEU A 159 3.53 15.71 -19.01
N MET A 160 2.62 15.35 -19.90
CA MET A 160 1.36 14.74 -19.54
C MET A 160 1.25 13.36 -20.17
N TYR A 161 1.07 12.35 -19.33
CA TYR A 161 1.02 10.95 -19.76
C TYR A 161 -0.30 10.31 -19.35
N ASP A 162 -0.94 9.65 -20.30
CA ASP A 162 -2.07 8.75 -20.11
C ASP A 162 -1.61 7.28 -20.15
N ALA A 163 -2.08 6.48 -19.20
CA ALA A 163 -1.84 5.05 -19.14
C ALA A 163 -3.17 4.30 -19.17
N PHE A 164 -3.48 3.70 -20.32
CA PHE A 164 -4.70 2.90 -20.54
C PHE A 164 -4.52 1.44 -20.14
N SER A 165 -3.41 0.81 -20.55
CA SER A 165 -3.19 -0.63 -20.40
C SER A 165 -3.04 -1.12 -18.95
N SER A 166 -2.71 -0.20 -18.04
CA SER A 166 -2.51 -0.49 -16.61
C SER A 166 -3.69 -0.05 -15.74
N CYS A 167 -4.79 0.37 -16.37
CA CYS A 167 -5.93 0.96 -15.69
C CYS A 167 -6.94 -0.13 -15.25
N PRO A 168 -7.53 -0.04 -14.04
CA PRO A 168 -8.62 -0.91 -13.63
C PRO A 168 -9.79 -0.87 -14.63
N PRO A 169 -10.54 -1.97 -14.84
CA PRO A 169 -11.57 -2.06 -15.88
C PRO A 169 -12.70 -1.00 -15.82
N PHE A 170 -12.90 -0.37 -14.65
CA PHE A 170 -13.93 0.65 -14.43
C PHE A 170 -13.39 2.09 -14.54
N LEU A 171 -12.10 2.27 -14.78
CA LEU A 171 -11.45 3.54 -15.07
C LEU A 171 -11.02 3.54 -16.53
N ASP A 172 -11.20 4.67 -17.22
CA ASP A 172 -10.79 4.81 -18.62
C ASP A 172 -9.28 5.01 -18.72
N GLN A 173 -8.68 5.74 -17.78
CA GLN A 173 -7.25 6.04 -17.78
C GLN A 173 -6.72 6.46 -16.41
N ILE A 174 -5.43 6.21 -16.21
CA ILE A 174 -4.60 6.89 -15.21
C ILE A 174 -3.87 8.00 -15.94
N TYR A 175 -3.98 9.22 -15.43
CA TYR A 175 -3.37 10.40 -16.02
C TYR A 175 -2.35 10.99 -15.05
N THR A 176 -1.16 11.34 -15.54
CA THR A 176 -0.08 11.85 -14.69
C THR A 176 0.51 13.11 -15.28
N LEU A 177 0.70 14.13 -14.43
CA LEU A 177 1.37 15.37 -14.78
C LEU A 177 2.76 15.34 -14.17
N HIS A 178 3.76 15.53 -15.03
CA HIS A 178 5.16 15.50 -14.68
C HIS A 178 5.80 16.85 -14.92
N ALA A 179 6.78 17.18 -14.10
CA ALA A 179 7.67 18.30 -14.33
C ALA A 179 9.10 17.79 -14.48
N ILE A 180 9.89 18.51 -15.27
CA ILE A 180 11.31 18.21 -15.45
C ILE A 180 12.10 18.86 -14.32
N LYS A 181 12.84 18.05 -13.56
CA LYS A 181 13.78 18.49 -12.54
C LYS A 181 15.09 17.74 -12.76
N TYR A 182 16.21 18.48 -12.84
CA TYR A 182 17.54 17.90 -13.12
C TYR A 182 17.54 17.01 -14.37
N GLU A 183 16.94 17.48 -15.47
CA GLU A 183 16.84 16.76 -16.76
C GLU A 183 16.06 15.44 -16.70
N GLN A 184 15.42 15.14 -15.57
CA GLN A 184 14.59 13.96 -15.37
C GLN A 184 13.14 14.35 -15.16
N SER A 185 12.23 13.55 -15.71
CA SER A 185 10.79 13.71 -15.53
C SER A 185 10.33 13.00 -14.26
N PHE A 186 9.60 13.70 -13.40
CA PHE A 186 8.98 13.12 -12.22
C PHE A 186 7.49 13.45 -12.18
N PRO A 187 6.63 12.49 -11.76
CA PRO A 187 5.21 12.75 -11.59
C PRO A 187 4.94 13.55 -10.32
N TYR A 188 4.12 14.59 -10.44
CA TYR A 188 3.74 15.47 -9.33
C TYR A 188 2.22 15.56 -9.12
N ALA A 189 1.41 15.16 -10.09
CA ALA A 189 -0.03 14.96 -9.87
C ALA A 189 -0.50 13.71 -10.61
N PHE A 190 -1.43 12.99 -9.99
CA PHE A 190 -2.02 11.76 -10.49
C PHE A 190 -3.53 11.94 -10.55
N ALA A 191 -4.17 11.50 -11.63
CA ALA A 191 -5.60 11.54 -11.76
C ALA A 191 -6.16 10.20 -12.26
N LEU A 192 -7.20 9.71 -11.59
CA LEU A 192 -7.98 8.54 -12.02
C LEU A 192 -9.24 9.05 -12.70
N LEU A 193 -9.42 8.69 -13.96
CA LEU A 193 -10.48 9.24 -14.81
C LEU A 193 -11.32 8.12 -15.42
N THR A 194 -12.64 8.18 -15.30
CA THR A 194 -13.58 7.24 -15.95
C THR A 194 -14.19 7.83 -17.23
N GLY A 195 -13.49 8.77 -17.87
CA GLY A 195 -14.00 9.48 -19.04
C GLY A 195 -12.89 10.04 -19.90
N ARG A 196 -13.02 9.85 -21.21
CA ARG A 196 -12.16 10.42 -22.25
C ARG A 196 -12.56 11.78 -22.88
N PRO A 197 -13.75 12.37 -22.65
CA PRO A 197 -14.11 13.60 -23.37
C PRO A 197 -13.31 14.80 -22.85
N GLY A 198 -13.11 15.81 -23.70
CA GLY A 198 -12.43 17.05 -23.32
C GLY A 198 -13.00 17.75 -22.09
N SER A 199 -14.25 17.50 -21.72
CA SER A 199 -14.84 18.00 -20.47
C SER A 199 -14.18 17.44 -19.20
N VAL A 200 -13.64 16.22 -19.24
CA VAL A 200 -12.93 15.62 -18.09
C VAL A 200 -11.59 16.31 -17.87
N TYR A 201 -10.83 16.55 -18.95
CA TYR A 201 -9.59 17.31 -18.88
C TYR A 201 -9.82 18.75 -18.45
N LYS A 202 -10.86 19.41 -18.98
CA LYS A 202 -11.23 20.77 -18.54
C LYS A 202 -11.52 20.82 -17.05
N GLU A 203 -12.28 19.86 -16.51
CA GLU A 203 -12.53 19.80 -15.06
C GLU A 203 -11.23 19.55 -14.28
N LEU A 204 -10.37 18.62 -14.72
CA LEU A 204 -9.07 18.36 -14.10
C LEU A 204 -8.21 19.63 -14.03
N PHE A 205 -8.04 20.34 -15.15
CA PHE A 205 -7.26 21.56 -15.21
C PHE A 205 -7.88 22.69 -14.38
N LYS A 206 -9.21 22.85 -14.42
CA LYS A 206 -9.92 23.80 -13.55
C LYS A 206 -9.62 23.54 -12.07
N GLN A 207 -9.61 22.28 -11.65
CA GLN A 207 -9.26 21.94 -10.26
C GLN A 207 -7.79 22.24 -9.93
N LEU A 208 -6.87 22.06 -10.88
CA LEU A 208 -5.47 22.46 -10.68
C LEU A 208 -5.29 23.98 -10.61
N GLU A 209 -6.04 24.75 -11.40
CA GLU A 209 -6.08 26.22 -11.33
C GLU A 209 -6.61 26.70 -9.97
N GLU A 210 -7.71 26.13 -9.49
CA GLU A 210 -8.28 26.43 -8.16
C GLU A 210 -7.26 26.11 -7.04
N GLU A 211 -6.51 25.01 -7.15
CA GLU A 211 -5.43 24.68 -6.22
C GLU A 211 -4.22 25.62 -6.32
N ALA A 212 -3.90 26.12 -7.52
CA ALA A 212 -2.87 27.14 -7.72
C ALA A 212 -3.26 28.44 -7.03
N GLU A 213 -4.50 28.90 -7.22
CA GLU A 213 -5.04 30.08 -6.54
C GLU A 213 -5.02 29.92 -5.02
N ARG A 214 -5.46 28.76 -4.50
CA ARG A 214 -5.40 28.45 -3.07
C ARG A 214 -3.97 28.52 -2.51
N LEU A 215 -3.00 28.09 -3.31
CA LEU A 215 -1.57 28.13 -2.97
C LEU A 215 -0.90 29.49 -3.24
N GLN A 216 -1.67 30.50 -3.70
CA GLN A 216 -1.16 31.82 -4.10
C GLN A 216 -0.10 31.72 -5.21
N MET A 217 -0.34 30.83 -6.16
CA MET A 217 0.51 30.56 -7.31
C MET A 217 -0.30 30.70 -8.60
N GLN A 218 0.41 30.72 -9.72
CA GLN A 218 -0.20 30.65 -11.05
C GLN A 218 0.18 29.32 -11.70
N PHE A 219 -0.78 28.70 -12.38
CA PHE A 219 -0.53 27.52 -13.17
C PHE A 219 -0.44 27.89 -14.65
N LEU A 220 0.74 28.32 -15.08
CA LEU A 220 0.99 28.82 -16.44
C LEU A 220 2.23 28.12 -17.06
N PRO A 221 2.12 26.83 -17.44
CA PRO A 221 3.21 26.17 -18.13
C PRO A 221 3.47 26.80 -19.50
N ASN A 222 4.74 27.11 -19.81
CA ASN A 222 5.14 27.65 -21.11
C ASN A 222 5.07 26.60 -22.22
N LEU A 223 5.37 25.35 -21.88
CA LEU A 223 5.37 24.23 -22.82
C LEU A 223 4.65 23.03 -22.19
N ILE A 224 3.66 22.51 -22.91
CA ILE A 224 2.96 21.29 -22.54
C ILE A 224 3.25 20.25 -23.62
N ASP A 225 3.93 19.17 -23.24
CA ASP A 225 3.99 17.98 -24.09
C ASP A 225 2.96 16.98 -23.58
N THR A 226 2.12 16.51 -24.49
CA THR A 226 1.10 15.54 -24.17
C THR A 226 1.12 14.43 -25.20
N THR A 227 0.83 13.22 -24.75
CA THR A 227 0.54 12.07 -25.61
C THR A 227 -0.83 12.18 -26.31
N ILE A 228 -1.64 13.20 -25.98
CA ILE A 228 -2.98 13.44 -26.52
C ILE A 228 -2.89 14.43 -27.69
N GLU A 229 -3.11 13.96 -28.91
CA GLU A 229 -2.99 14.78 -30.14
C GLU A 229 -4.06 15.89 -30.32
N SER A 230 -5.05 16.08 -29.42
CA SER A 230 -6.22 16.93 -29.75
C SER A 230 -6.95 17.70 -28.63
N VAL A 231 -6.43 17.87 -27.40
CA VAL A 231 -7.27 18.42 -26.29
C VAL A 231 -6.60 19.48 -25.41
N LEU A 232 -5.61 20.24 -25.91
CA LEU A 232 -5.18 21.42 -25.17
C LEU A 232 -6.20 22.56 -25.36
N PRO A 233 -6.72 23.18 -24.28
CA PRO A 233 -7.30 24.52 -24.43
C PRO A 233 -6.19 25.42 -24.97
N ALA A 234 -6.53 26.29 -25.94
CA ALA A 234 -5.59 27.25 -26.47
C ALA A 234 -5.12 28.16 -25.33
N TYR A 235 -3.94 27.87 -24.78
CA TYR A 235 -3.21 28.79 -23.93
C TYR A 235 -2.61 29.83 -24.88
N ASN A 236 -3.36 30.92 -25.11
CA ASN A 236 -2.87 32.12 -25.79
C ASN A 236 -2.08 32.99 -24.81
#